data_AF-J9EBW1-F1
#
_entry.id   AF-J9EBW1-F1
#
_cell.length_a   1.000
_cell.length_b   1.000
_cell.length_c   1.000
_cell.angle_alpha   90.00
_cell.angle_beta   90.00
_cell.angle_gamma   90.00
#
_symmetry.space_group_name_H-M   'P 1'
#
loop_
_entity.id
_entity.type
_entity.pdbx_description
1 polymer ?
#
loop_
_entity_poly.entity_id
_entity_poly.type
_entity_poly.pdbx_seq_one_letter_code
_entity_poly.pdbx_strand_id
1 'polypeptide(L)'
;MKSFNSSPNRTLKTKSDKGSMSPRFMIKSVNGEAEEAGAFRRNFVNIEANMQMNSNYWKFYNDVIHDEIRKRQEVDECLRDGAKTFRQIFNKLIEGDTFAYYSYMVDFIVVRSHLYEILDDYVRMTSYTFRTEMLKFLRYIDEKSRENITVNTLRKLINASDGDFMEELLSYARNADIFLKFIEKHTSLIELAEAFGEQFIFLRGTYISDCNIFIPKFHFPRSLPS
;
A
#
# COMPACT_ATOMS: atom_id res chain seq x y z
N MET A 1 63.43 -18.69 14.43
CA MET A 1 64.05 -19.90 13.86
C MET A 1 63.26 -21.14 14.27
N LYS A 2 62.46 -21.68 13.35
CA LYS A 2 62.37 -23.09 12.92
C LYS A 2 60.99 -23.34 12.31
N SER A 3 60.98 -23.24 10.98
CA SER A 3 60.01 -23.80 10.06
C SER A 3 60.05 -25.33 10.08
N PHE A 4 58.91 -25.98 9.89
CA PHE A 4 58.84 -27.23 9.15
C PHE A 4 57.57 -27.23 8.29
N ASN A 5 57.79 -27.14 6.97
CA ASN A 5 56.85 -27.51 5.93
C ASN A 5 57.01 -29.02 5.67
N SER A 6 55.90 -29.73 5.47
CA SER A 6 55.82 -30.81 4.46
C SER A 6 54.36 -31.21 4.20
N SER A 7 53.81 -30.70 3.09
CA SER A 7 52.82 -31.38 2.24
C SER A 7 53.59 -32.29 1.24
N PRO A 8 53.00 -33.22 0.43
CA PRO A 8 51.64 -33.18 -0.14
C PRO A 8 50.94 -34.53 -0.46
N ASN A 9 49.79 -34.40 -1.14
CA ASN A 9 49.12 -35.36 -2.04
C ASN A 9 48.22 -36.47 -1.45
N ARG A 10 46.91 -36.19 -1.46
CA ARG A 10 45.93 -37.17 -1.94
C ARG A 10 44.75 -36.46 -2.61
N THR A 11 44.71 -36.52 -3.94
CA THR A 11 43.57 -36.17 -4.78
C THR A 11 42.64 -37.37 -4.87
N LEU A 12 41.33 -37.20 -4.65
CA LEU A 12 40.27 -37.95 -5.35
C LEU A 12 38.87 -37.34 -5.09
N LYS A 13 38.38 -36.64 -6.13
CA LYS A 13 37.02 -36.57 -6.69
C LYS A 13 35.79 -36.22 -5.81
N THR A 14 35.35 -34.97 -6.00
CA THR A 14 33.98 -34.51 -6.39
C THR A 14 32.74 -35.28 -5.92
N LYS A 15 31.84 -34.57 -5.22
CA LYS A 15 30.44 -34.35 -5.62
C LYS A 15 29.92 -33.05 -4.97
N SER A 16 29.41 -32.15 -5.80
CA SER A 16 28.61 -31.00 -5.38
C SER A 16 27.22 -31.46 -4.94
N ASP A 17 26.69 -30.92 -3.86
CA ASP A 17 25.25 -30.73 -3.75
C ASP A 17 24.94 -29.41 -3.04
N LYS A 18 24.16 -28.60 -3.75
CA LYS A 18 23.52 -27.38 -3.27
C LYS A 18 22.42 -27.79 -2.28
N GLY A 19 22.41 -27.18 -1.11
CA GLY A 19 21.34 -27.34 -0.13
C GLY A 19 21.17 -26.08 0.69
N SER A 20 20.46 -25.10 0.12
CA SER A 20 19.90 -23.96 0.83
C SER A 20 19.06 -24.45 2.02
N MET A 21 19.52 -24.23 3.25
CA MET A 21 18.69 -24.36 4.43
C MET A 21 18.03 -23.01 4.72
N SER A 22 16.79 -22.86 4.25
CA SER A 22 15.88 -21.84 4.78
C SER A 22 15.32 -22.32 6.13
N PRO A 23 15.30 -21.51 7.20
CA PRO A 23 14.65 -21.88 8.44
C PRO A 23 13.14 -22.00 8.21
N ARG A 24 12.58 -23.20 8.39
CA ARG A 24 11.12 -23.40 8.38
C ARG A 24 10.55 -22.91 9.70
N PHE A 25 9.72 -21.87 9.65
CA PHE A 25 8.86 -21.48 10.76
C PHE A 25 7.89 -22.64 11.05
N MET A 26 8.05 -23.28 12.22
CA MET A 26 7.06 -24.23 12.73
C MET A 26 5.89 -23.46 13.33
N ILE A 27 4.79 -23.36 12.59
CA ILE A 27 3.49 -22.99 13.14
C ILE A 27 2.88 -24.28 13.71
N LYS A 28 2.84 -24.39 15.04
CA LYS A 28 2.01 -25.39 15.74
C LYS A 28 0.55 -24.97 15.59
N SER A 29 -0.22 -25.69 14.78
CA SER A 29 -1.68 -25.69 14.85
C SER A 29 -2.12 -26.69 15.91
N VAL A 30 -2.96 -26.24 16.85
CA VAL A 30 -3.67 -27.10 17.80
C VAL A 30 -5.13 -27.12 17.35
N ASN A 31 -5.63 -28.35 17.15
CA ASN A 31 -6.93 -28.75 16.57
C ASN A 31 -6.91 -28.70 15.03
N GLY A 32 -6.88 -29.80 14.28
CA GLY A 32 -7.12 -31.19 14.60
C GLY A 32 -7.86 -31.81 13.43
N GLU A 33 -7.19 -31.95 12.28
CA GLU A 33 -7.45 -32.97 11.26
C GLU A 33 -6.22 -33.00 10.35
N ALA A 34 -5.42 -34.04 10.50
CA ALA A 34 -4.29 -34.34 9.64
C ALA A 34 -4.66 -35.60 8.85
N GLU A 35 -4.59 -35.50 7.52
CA GLU A 35 -4.22 -36.51 6.51
C GLU A 35 -4.66 -35.93 5.15
N GLU A 36 -3.92 -36.01 4.04
CA GLU A 36 -2.79 -36.86 3.68
C GLU A 36 -2.06 -36.17 2.51
N ALA A 37 -0.74 -36.34 2.43
CA ALA A 37 0.03 -35.93 1.28
C ALA A 37 -0.18 -36.95 0.14
N GLY A 38 -0.61 -36.46 -1.02
CA GLY A 38 -0.38 -37.13 -2.30
C GLY A 38 -1.59 -37.77 -2.96
N ALA A 39 -2.34 -37.00 -3.74
CA ALA A 39 -2.86 -37.45 -5.02
C ALA A 39 -3.26 -36.23 -5.86
N PHE A 40 -2.70 -36.12 -7.06
CA PHE A 40 -3.27 -35.37 -8.17
C PHE A 40 -4.69 -35.91 -8.45
N ARG A 41 -5.71 -35.41 -7.75
CA ARG A 41 -7.07 -35.39 -8.25
C ARG A 41 -7.36 -33.97 -8.69
N ARG A 42 -7.47 -33.78 -10.00
CA ARG A 42 -8.13 -32.62 -10.60
C ARG A 42 -9.54 -32.57 -10.02
N ASN A 43 -9.73 -31.75 -9.01
CA ASN A 43 -11.05 -31.27 -8.67
C ASN A 43 -11.47 -30.34 -9.81
N PHE A 44 -12.23 -30.87 -10.77
CA PHE A 44 -13.16 -30.11 -11.60
C PHE A 44 -14.29 -29.51 -10.74
N VAL A 45 -13.97 -29.09 -9.52
CA VAL A 45 -14.88 -28.38 -8.64
C VAL A 45 -14.75 -26.92 -9.03
N ASN A 46 -15.75 -26.52 -9.81
CA ASN A 46 -16.23 -25.16 -9.96
C ASN A 46 -15.43 -24.22 -10.86
N ILE A 47 -15.41 -24.52 -12.17
CA ILE A 47 -15.18 -23.49 -13.18
C ILE A 47 -16.26 -22.41 -13.07
N GLU A 48 -17.52 -22.77 -12.82
CA GLU A 48 -18.60 -21.79 -12.62
C GLU A 48 -18.46 -20.99 -11.33
N ALA A 49 -18.19 -21.59 -10.16
CA ALA A 49 -17.96 -20.76 -8.97
C ALA A 49 -16.63 -20.00 -9.02
N ASN A 50 -15.58 -20.48 -9.70
CA ASN A 50 -14.39 -19.66 -9.95
C ASN A 50 -14.69 -18.52 -10.93
N MET A 51 -15.46 -18.75 -12.00
CA MET A 51 -15.89 -17.71 -12.95
C MET A 51 -16.84 -16.71 -12.31
N GLN A 52 -17.76 -17.16 -11.45
CA GLN A 52 -18.71 -16.31 -10.73
C GLN A 52 -18.04 -15.57 -9.57
N MET A 53 -17.07 -16.20 -8.88
CA MET A 53 -16.21 -15.54 -7.90
C MET A 53 -15.34 -14.48 -8.59
N ASN A 54 -14.80 -14.78 -9.77
CA ASN A 54 -14.07 -13.81 -10.60
C ASN A 54 -15.00 -12.68 -11.07
N SER A 55 -16.21 -12.98 -11.54
CA SER A 55 -17.20 -11.99 -12.01
C SER A 55 -17.72 -11.08 -10.89
N ASN A 56 -18.11 -11.65 -9.75
CA ASN A 56 -18.56 -10.90 -8.58
C ASN A 56 -17.41 -10.06 -8.00
N TYR A 57 -16.19 -10.61 -7.99
CA TYR A 57 -14.99 -9.88 -7.60
C TYR A 57 -14.73 -8.68 -8.51
N TRP A 58 -14.78 -8.85 -9.84
CA TRP A 58 -14.61 -7.76 -10.80
C TRP A 58 -15.71 -6.71 -10.70
N LYS A 59 -16.95 -7.16 -10.50
CA LYS A 59 -18.07 -6.26 -10.27
C LYS A 59 -17.81 -5.41 -9.02
N PHE A 60 -17.45 -6.04 -7.90
CA PHE A 60 -17.13 -5.33 -6.66
C PHE A 60 -15.94 -4.36 -6.83
N TYR A 61 -14.87 -4.81 -7.49
CA TYR A 61 -13.70 -3.97 -7.79
C TYR A 61 -14.09 -2.71 -8.58
N ASN A 62 -14.86 -2.88 -9.65
CA ASN A 62 -15.33 -1.76 -10.46
C ASN A 62 -16.31 -0.86 -9.69
N ASP A 63 -17.23 -1.43 -8.91
CA ASP A 63 -18.18 -0.69 -8.07
C ASP A 63 -17.44 0.20 -7.07
N VAL A 64 -16.38 -0.31 -6.42
CA VAL A 64 -15.52 0.47 -5.51
C VAL A 64 -14.81 1.60 -6.23
N ILE A 65 -14.24 1.36 -7.41
CA ILE A 65 -13.55 2.41 -8.19
C ILE A 65 -14.53 3.50 -8.62
N HIS A 66 -15.69 3.14 -9.15
CA HIS A 66 -16.69 4.10 -9.60
C HIS A 66 -17.25 4.92 -8.44
N ASP A 67 -17.49 4.27 -7.29
CA ASP A 67 -17.93 4.94 -6.07
C ASP A 67 -16.88 5.94 -5.57
N GLU A 68 -15.60 5.55 -5.57
CA GLU A 68 -14.48 6.40 -5.18
C GLU A 68 -14.39 7.66 -6.06
N ILE A 69 -14.44 7.48 -7.39
CA ILE A 69 -14.37 8.58 -8.36
C ILE A 69 -15.55 9.53 -8.18
N ARG A 70 -16.78 8.98 -8.08
CA ARG A 70 -17.99 9.77 -7.90
C ARG A 70 -17.91 10.61 -6.62
N LYS A 71 -17.58 10.00 -5.49
CA LYS A 71 -17.51 10.71 -4.19
C LYS A 71 -16.44 11.77 -4.17
N ARG A 72 -15.28 11.50 -4.76
CA ARG A 72 -14.25 12.52 -4.94
C ARG A 72 -14.77 13.71 -5.74
N GLN A 73 -15.48 13.47 -6.85
CA GLN A 73 -16.05 14.53 -7.67
C GLN A 73 -17.07 15.36 -6.89
N GLU A 74 -17.99 14.70 -6.18
CA GLU A 74 -19.01 15.36 -5.34
C GLU A 74 -18.39 16.27 -4.27
N VAL A 75 -17.35 15.79 -3.56
CA VAL A 75 -16.64 16.59 -2.54
C VAL A 75 -15.82 17.71 -3.17
N ASP A 76 -15.10 17.43 -4.26
CA ASP A 76 -14.29 18.45 -4.97
C ASP A 76 -15.19 19.56 -5.54
N GLU A 77 -16.37 19.23 -6.05
CA GLU A 77 -17.38 20.20 -6.47
C GLU A 77 -17.90 21.04 -5.30
N CYS A 78 -18.17 20.39 -4.18
CA CYS A 78 -18.57 21.09 -2.96
C CYS A 78 -17.51 22.06 -2.46
N LEU A 79 -16.22 21.77 -2.64
CA LEU A 79 -15.10 22.59 -2.14
C LEU A 79 -14.54 23.58 -3.18
N ARG A 80 -15.09 23.60 -4.39
CA ARG A 80 -14.58 24.41 -5.51
C ARG A 80 -14.57 25.91 -5.21
N ASP A 81 -15.54 26.37 -4.43
CA ASP A 81 -15.73 27.76 -4.02
C ASP A 81 -15.03 28.10 -2.68
N GLY A 82 -14.23 27.19 -2.13
CA GLY A 82 -13.39 27.42 -0.96
C GLY A 82 -13.62 26.44 0.18
N ALA A 83 -12.95 26.69 1.31
CA ALA A 83 -13.04 25.84 2.50
C ALA A 83 -14.47 25.79 3.06
N LYS A 84 -14.89 24.62 3.52
CA LYS A 84 -16.23 24.40 4.09
C LYS A 84 -16.17 23.52 5.31
N THR A 85 -17.08 23.74 6.24
CA THR A 85 -17.26 22.83 7.36
C THR A 85 -17.84 21.50 6.90
N PHE A 86 -17.62 20.41 7.64
CA PHE A 86 -18.26 19.13 7.35
C PHE A 86 -19.79 19.24 7.23
N ARG A 87 -20.42 20.08 8.07
CA ARG A 87 -21.87 20.34 8.03
C ARG A 87 -22.29 20.99 6.70
N GLN A 88 -21.51 21.93 6.18
CA GLN A 88 -21.82 22.59 4.90
C GLN A 88 -21.67 21.65 3.71
N ILE A 89 -20.65 20.78 3.72
CA ILE A 89 -20.46 19.76 2.68
C ILE A 89 -21.63 18.78 2.72
N PHE A 90 -21.95 18.28 3.90
CA PHE A 90 -23.05 17.36 4.13
C PHE A 90 -24.40 17.91 3.65
N ASN A 91 -24.73 19.15 3.99
CA ASN A 91 -25.99 19.78 3.59
C ASN A 91 -26.13 19.92 2.07
N LYS A 92 -25.03 19.97 1.31
CA LYS A 92 -25.07 20.02 -0.16
C LYS A 92 -25.28 18.66 -0.82
N LEU A 93 -25.01 17.55 -0.11
CA LEU A 93 -24.89 16.22 -0.72
C LEU A 93 -26.09 15.29 -0.44
N ILE A 94 -27.19 15.77 0.18
CA ILE A 94 -28.27 14.90 0.65
C ILE A 94 -29.66 15.19 0.10
N GLU A 95 -30.33 14.10 -0.28
CA GLU A 95 -31.77 13.84 -0.12
C GLU A 95 -31.95 12.47 0.59
N GLY A 96 -32.23 12.40 1.90
CA GLY A 96 -32.46 11.12 2.63
C GLY A 96 -31.75 10.93 3.99
N ASP A 97 -31.70 9.67 4.49
CA ASP A 97 -31.30 9.27 5.85
C ASP A 97 -29.95 9.86 6.29
N THR A 98 -30.04 10.87 7.15
CA THR A 98 -29.03 11.92 7.29
C THR A 98 -27.80 11.48 8.10
N PHE A 99 -27.99 10.74 9.20
CA PHE A 99 -26.90 10.50 10.14
C PHE A 99 -25.83 9.53 9.58
N ALA A 100 -26.25 8.41 8.99
CA ALA A 100 -25.32 7.41 8.44
C ALA A 100 -24.47 7.98 7.28
N TYR A 101 -25.07 8.82 6.45
CA TYR A 101 -24.37 9.49 5.35
C TYR A 101 -23.34 10.50 5.88
N TYR A 102 -23.61 11.19 6.99
CA TYR A 102 -22.67 12.15 7.60
C TYR A 102 -21.38 11.46 8.03
N SER A 103 -21.49 10.40 8.84
CA SER A 103 -20.34 9.64 9.32
C SER A 103 -19.53 9.06 8.16
N TYR A 104 -20.22 8.53 7.15
CA TYR A 104 -19.59 7.99 5.96
C TYR A 104 -18.78 9.06 5.19
N MET A 105 -19.31 10.26 5.02
CA MET A 105 -18.63 11.36 4.33
C MET A 105 -17.43 11.91 5.12
N VAL A 106 -17.56 11.99 6.45
CA VAL A 106 -16.44 12.36 7.33
C VAL A 106 -15.32 11.34 7.17
N ASP A 107 -15.63 10.04 7.28
CA ASP A 107 -14.67 8.96 7.09
C ASP A 107 -14.04 8.99 5.69
N PHE A 108 -14.82 9.32 4.66
CA PHE A 108 -14.31 9.46 3.31
C PHE A 108 -13.21 10.54 3.25
N ILE A 109 -13.50 11.74 3.73
CA ILE A 109 -12.59 12.89 3.66
C ILE A 109 -11.35 12.66 4.53
N VAL A 110 -11.54 12.23 5.79
CA VAL A 110 -10.47 12.13 6.80
C VAL A 110 -9.35 11.20 6.34
N VAL A 111 -9.69 10.05 5.74
CA VAL A 111 -8.65 9.08 5.37
C VAL A 111 -7.90 9.45 4.09
N ARG A 112 -8.35 10.50 3.38
CA ARG A 112 -7.80 10.95 2.09
C ARG A 112 -6.96 12.22 2.25
N SER A 113 -5.98 12.16 3.15
CA SER A 113 -5.03 13.26 3.43
C SER A 113 -4.19 13.71 2.23
N HIS A 114 -4.18 12.95 1.14
CA HIS A 114 -3.58 13.35 -0.14
C HIS A 114 -4.49 14.29 -0.96
N LEU A 115 -5.81 14.26 -0.73
CA LEU A 115 -6.81 15.07 -1.44
C LEU A 115 -7.29 16.26 -0.61
N TYR A 116 -7.43 16.07 0.70
CA TYR A 116 -8.08 17.04 1.57
C TYR A 116 -7.20 17.38 2.75
N GLU A 117 -7.25 18.64 3.14
CA GLU A 117 -6.64 19.14 4.37
C GLU A 117 -7.76 19.60 5.30
N ILE A 118 -7.62 19.24 6.57
CA ILE A 118 -8.57 19.55 7.62
C ILE A 118 -7.87 20.44 8.63
N LEU A 119 -8.43 21.62 8.87
CA LEU A 119 -8.00 22.54 9.93
C LEU A 119 -9.22 22.85 10.78
N ASP A 120 -9.16 22.47 12.06
CA ASP A 120 -10.29 22.46 12.97
C ASP A 120 -11.48 21.66 12.39
N ASP A 121 -12.57 22.32 12.02
CA ASP A 121 -13.75 21.71 11.39
C ASP A 121 -13.89 22.05 9.89
N TYR A 122 -12.94 22.81 9.34
CA TYR A 122 -12.92 23.21 7.92
C TYR A 122 -12.12 22.22 7.07
N VAL A 123 -12.74 21.80 5.99
CA VAL A 123 -12.13 20.99 4.94
C VAL A 123 -11.79 21.89 3.77
N ARG A 124 -10.57 21.77 3.26
CA ARG A 124 -10.15 22.38 2.00
C ARG A 124 -9.54 21.33 1.07
N MET A 125 -9.67 21.57 -0.22
CA MET A 125 -8.93 20.83 -1.23
C MET A 125 -7.44 21.18 -1.14
N THR A 126 -6.57 20.16 -1.12
CA THR A 126 -5.12 20.36 -1.28
C THR A 126 -4.82 20.86 -2.70
N SER A 127 -3.66 21.50 -2.89
CA SER A 127 -3.29 22.03 -4.20
C SER A 127 -3.20 20.92 -5.26
N TYR A 128 -3.51 21.25 -6.51
CA TYR A 128 -3.40 20.30 -7.63
C TYR A 128 -1.99 19.68 -7.73
N THR A 129 -0.95 20.52 -7.55
CA THR A 129 0.44 20.08 -7.53
C THR A 129 0.69 19.07 -6.42
N PHE A 130 0.27 19.38 -5.19
CA PHE A 130 0.44 18.48 -4.05
C PHE A 130 -0.29 17.15 -4.28
N ARG A 131 -1.54 17.18 -4.75
CA ARG A 131 -2.32 15.95 -5.07
C ARG A 131 -1.59 15.07 -6.07
N THR A 132 -1.04 15.67 -7.12
CA THR A 132 -0.33 14.95 -8.19
C THR A 132 0.96 14.32 -7.67
N GLU A 133 1.75 15.08 -6.91
CA GLU A 133 3.01 14.60 -6.34
C GLU A 133 2.78 13.54 -5.26
N MET A 134 1.71 13.66 -4.46
CA MET A 134 1.32 12.62 -3.51
C MET A 134 0.92 11.31 -4.21
N LEU A 135 0.17 11.38 -5.32
CA LEU A 135 -0.16 10.17 -6.09
C LEU A 135 1.10 9.51 -6.68
N LYS A 136 2.03 10.29 -7.22
CA LYS A 136 3.34 9.77 -7.65
C LYS A 136 4.08 9.10 -6.48
N PHE A 137 4.08 9.73 -5.31
CA PHE A 137 4.75 9.22 -4.12
C PHE A 137 4.14 7.89 -3.65
N LEU A 138 2.81 7.79 -3.61
CA LEU A 138 2.10 6.56 -3.25
C LEU A 138 2.36 5.46 -4.29
N ARG A 139 2.33 5.77 -5.59
CA ARG A 139 2.72 4.83 -6.65
C ARG A 139 4.14 4.33 -6.47
N TYR A 140 5.08 5.23 -6.18
CA TYR A 140 6.47 4.90 -5.98
C TYR A 140 6.69 3.97 -4.78
N ILE A 141 5.99 4.19 -3.66
CA ILE A 141 5.97 3.24 -2.54
C ILE A 141 5.38 1.90 -2.99
N ASP A 142 4.28 1.89 -3.74
CA ASP A 142 3.66 0.65 -4.22
C ASP A 142 4.65 -0.19 -5.03
N GLU A 143 5.36 0.44 -5.96
CA GLU A 143 6.38 -0.18 -6.80
C GLU A 143 7.55 -0.73 -5.98
N LYS A 144 8.09 0.06 -5.03
CA LYS A 144 9.23 -0.34 -4.19
C LYS A 144 8.87 -1.30 -3.05
N SER A 145 7.60 -1.35 -2.64
CA SER A 145 7.15 -2.21 -1.53
C SER A 145 7.37 -3.71 -1.78
N ARG A 146 7.56 -4.12 -3.05
CA ARG A 146 7.98 -5.48 -3.41
C ARG A 146 9.31 -5.89 -2.74
N GLU A 147 10.12 -4.92 -2.35
CA GLU A 147 11.46 -5.11 -1.78
C GLU A 147 11.49 -4.94 -0.25
N ASN A 148 10.35 -4.74 0.42
CA ASN A 148 10.26 -4.39 1.84
C ASN A 148 11.13 -3.17 2.19
N ILE A 149 10.81 -2.02 1.59
CA ILE A 149 11.60 -0.80 1.75
C ILE A 149 11.45 -0.18 3.16
N THR A 150 12.54 0.35 3.69
CA THR A 150 12.56 1.09 4.97
C THR A 150 12.37 2.59 4.75
N VAL A 151 11.89 3.29 5.77
CA VAL A 151 11.71 4.76 5.75
C VAL A 151 13.01 5.48 5.37
N ASN A 152 14.14 5.05 5.94
CA ASN A 152 15.44 5.67 5.66
C ASN A 152 15.91 5.41 4.22
N THR A 153 15.69 4.20 3.70
CA THR A 153 16.03 3.87 2.30
C THR A 153 15.15 4.65 1.33
N LEU A 154 13.84 4.68 1.55
CA LEU A 154 12.90 5.47 0.74
C LEU A 154 13.30 6.94 0.69
N ARG A 155 13.61 7.54 1.84
CA ARG A 155 14.07 8.92 1.92
C ARG A 155 15.33 9.17 1.08
N LYS A 156 16.32 8.27 1.16
CA LYS A 156 17.57 8.39 0.39
C LYS A 156 17.32 8.31 -1.11
N LEU A 157 16.42 7.42 -1.55
CA LEU A 157 16.07 7.30 -2.96
C LEU A 157 15.39 8.57 -3.48
N ILE A 158 14.40 9.09 -2.75
CA ILE A 158 13.71 10.35 -3.12
C ILE A 158 14.70 11.51 -3.15
N ASN A 159 15.59 11.62 -2.16
CA ASN A 159 16.59 12.68 -2.11
C ASN A 159 17.67 12.55 -3.22
N ALA A 160 17.84 11.36 -3.81
CA ALA A 160 18.65 11.14 -5.00
C ALA A 160 17.88 11.39 -6.30
N SER A 161 16.67 11.97 -6.21
CA SER A 161 15.74 12.22 -7.31
C SER A 161 15.28 10.94 -8.03
N ASP A 162 15.34 9.77 -7.37
CA ASP A 162 14.71 8.56 -7.89
C ASP A 162 13.18 8.72 -7.76
N GLY A 163 12.49 8.82 -8.90
CA GLY A 163 11.02 9.01 -8.98
C GLY A 163 10.53 10.33 -9.59
N ASP A 164 11.43 11.24 -9.97
CA ASP A 164 11.10 12.50 -10.67
C ASP A 164 10.06 13.36 -9.92
N PHE A 165 10.34 13.58 -8.63
CA PHE A 165 9.50 14.38 -7.73
C PHE A 165 9.84 15.87 -7.83
N MET A 166 8.81 16.70 -7.65
CA MET A 166 8.96 18.15 -7.56
C MET A 166 9.65 18.56 -6.26
N GLU A 167 10.27 19.74 -6.29
CA GLU A 167 11.06 20.31 -5.19
C GLU A 167 10.30 20.36 -3.85
N GLU A 168 8.99 20.58 -3.88
CA GLU A 168 8.15 20.56 -2.67
C GLU A 168 8.22 19.21 -1.95
N LEU A 169 8.10 18.09 -2.68
CA LEU A 169 8.14 16.75 -2.08
C LEU A 169 9.58 16.34 -1.74
N LEU A 170 10.54 16.72 -2.57
CA LEU A 170 11.98 16.55 -2.28
C LEU A 170 12.38 17.25 -0.97
N SER A 171 11.79 18.42 -0.68
CA SER A 171 12.09 19.17 0.53
C SER A 171 11.79 18.38 1.81
N TYR A 172 10.76 17.52 1.81
CA TYR A 172 10.45 16.65 2.94
C TYR A 172 11.50 15.56 3.14
N ALA A 173 12.16 15.09 2.08
CA ALA A 173 13.16 14.00 2.15
C ALA A 173 14.57 14.46 2.58
N ARG A 174 14.82 15.78 2.60
CA ARG A 174 16.14 16.35 2.94
C ARG A 174 16.62 15.98 4.34
N ASN A 175 15.70 15.94 5.29
CA ASN A 175 15.98 15.68 6.71
C ASN A 175 15.13 14.50 7.19
N ALA A 176 15.72 13.63 8.00
CA ALA A 176 15.04 12.43 8.49
C ALA A 176 13.80 12.75 9.35
N ASP A 177 13.89 13.74 10.24
CA ASP A 177 12.79 14.15 11.12
C ASP A 177 11.66 14.82 10.32
N ILE A 178 12.01 15.63 9.32
CA ILE A 178 11.02 16.25 8.43
C ILE A 178 10.29 15.17 7.62
N PHE A 179 11.04 14.20 7.09
CA PHE A 179 10.45 13.10 6.33
C PHE A 179 9.53 12.26 7.20
N LEU A 180 9.95 11.92 8.42
CA LEU A 180 9.12 11.16 9.35
C LEU A 180 7.83 11.90 9.70
N LYS A 181 7.90 13.20 10.03
CA LYS A 181 6.70 14.03 10.26
C LYS A 181 5.77 14.08 9.06
N PHE A 182 6.32 14.12 7.85
CA PHE A 182 5.53 14.04 6.62
C PHE A 182 4.82 12.69 6.51
N ILE A 183 5.50 11.57 6.76
CA ILE A 183 4.86 10.25 6.79
C ILE A 183 3.77 10.16 7.87
N GLU A 184 4.04 10.67 9.07
CA GLU A 184 3.10 10.68 10.20
C GLU A 184 1.81 11.45 9.87
N LYS A 185 1.93 12.58 9.16
CA LYS A 185 0.78 13.35 8.64
C LYS A 185 -0.09 12.54 7.68
N HIS A 186 0.46 11.50 7.04
CA HIS A 186 -0.19 10.65 6.05
C HIS A 186 -0.41 9.21 6.54
N THR A 187 -0.50 8.98 7.86
CA THR A 187 -0.79 7.67 8.49
C THR A 187 -2.13 7.04 8.09
N SER A 188 -3.05 7.82 7.53
CA SER A 188 -4.28 7.27 6.93
C SER A 188 -4.03 6.51 5.62
N LEU A 189 -2.92 6.81 4.94
CA LEU A 189 -2.52 6.24 3.66
C LEU A 189 -1.35 5.26 3.80
N ILE A 190 -0.56 5.43 4.86
CA ILE A 190 0.73 4.77 5.06
C ILE A 190 0.75 4.07 6.42
N GLU A 191 1.27 2.86 6.43
CA GLU A 191 1.57 2.09 7.62
C GLU A 191 3.07 1.96 7.83
N LEU A 192 3.48 2.08 9.09
CA LEU A 192 4.85 1.84 9.51
C LEU A 192 4.87 0.58 10.39
N ALA A 193 5.80 -0.32 10.10
CA ALA A 193 6.06 -1.51 10.91
C ALA A 193 7.53 -1.52 11.35
N GLU A 194 7.78 -1.80 12.62
CA GLU A 194 9.14 -1.86 13.15
C GLU A 194 9.61 -3.32 13.23
N ALA A 195 10.80 -3.59 12.68
CA ALA A 195 11.46 -4.88 12.80
C ALA A 195 12.98 -4.69 12.74
N PHE A 196 13.73 -5.44 13.56
CA PHE A 196 15.19 -5.42 13.57
C PHE A 196 15.83 -4.03 13.76
N GLY A 197 15.13 -3.10 14.44
CA GLY A 197 15.59 -1.72 14.64
C GLY A 197 15.41 -0.82 13.41
N GLU A 198 14.67 -1.27 12.39
CA GLU A 198 14.30 -0.49 11.21
C GLU A 198 12.78 -0.32 11.12
N GLN A 199 12.36 0.81 10.53
CA GLN A 199 10.95 1.07 10.21
C GLN A 199 10.70 0.81 8.73
N PHE A 200 9.84 -0.15 8.44
CA PHE A 200 9.35 -0.53 7.12
C PHE A 200 8.09 0.25 6.78
N ILE A 201 7.93 0.59 5.50
CA ILE A 201 6.80 1.39 5.02
C ILE A 201 5.90 0.55 4.09
N PHE A 202 4.60 0.62 4.36
CA PHE A 202 3.56 -0.04 3.59
C PHE A 202 2.42 0.92 3.26
N LEU A 203 1.68 0.66 2.19
CA LEU A 203 0.47 1.41 1.88
C LEU A 203 -0.74 0.79 2.58
N ARG A 204 -1.61 1.63 3.14
CA ARG A 204 -2.91 1.25 3.70
C ARG A 204 -4.01 1.30 2.63
N GLY A 205 -3.75 0.69 1.49
CA GLY A 205 -4.66 0.72 0.36
C GLY A 205 -4.01 0.22 -0.91
N THR A 206 -4.70 0.46 -2.03
CA THR A 206 -4.22 0.07 -3.36
C THR A 206 -4.14 1.29 -4.26
N TYR A 207 -3.01 1.43 -4.94
CA TYR A 207 -2.88 2.35 -6.06
C TYR A 207 -3.40 1.68 -7.33
N ILE A 208 -4.38 2.31 -8.00
CA ILE A 208 -4.97 1.83 -9.25
C ILE A 208 -4.39 2.64 -10.41
N SER A 209 -3.43 2.04 -11.13
CA SER A 209 -2.68 2.71 -12.20
C SER A 209 -3.56 3.21 -13.34
N ASP A 210 -4.54 2.43 -13.78
CA ASP A 210 -5.39 2.75 -14.94
C ASP A 210 -6.21 4.03 -14.72
N CYS A 211 -6.62 4.27 -13.48
CA CYS A 211 -7.42 5.43 -13.09
C CYS A 211 -6.58 6.54 -12.44
N ASN A 212 -5.30 6.29 -12.15
CA ASN A 212 -4.42 7.17 -11.38
C ASN A 212 -5.06 7.63 -10.06
N ILE A 213 -5.57 6.66 -9.29
CA ILE A 213 -6.18 6.90 -7.97
C ILE A 213 -5.55 6.01 -6.91
N PHE A 214 -5.59 6.46 -5.66
CA PHE A 214 -5.27 5.63 -4.51
C PHE A 214 -6.54 5.41 -3.68
N ILE A 215 -6.83 4.16 -3.36
CA ILE A 215 -8.02 3.77 -2.59
C ILE A 215 -7.57 3.29 -1.22
N PRO A 216 -7.72 4.10 -0.16
CA PRO A 216 -7.40 3.67 1.21
C PRO A 216 -8.30 2.52 1.68
N LYS A 217 -7.80 1.71 2.61
CA LYS A 217 -8.46 0.55 3.26
C LYS A 217 -8.75 -0.67 2.37
N PHE A 218 -8.76 -0.53 1.04
CA PHE A 218 -8.95 -1.65 0.13
C PHE A 218 -7.61 -2.16 -0.40
N HIS A 219 -7.39 -3.47 -0.29
CA HIS A 219 -6.21 -4.16 -0.81
C HIS A 219 -6.64 -5.10 -1.93
N PHE A 220 -6.52 -4.63 -3.17
CA PHE A 220 -6.76 -5.42 -4.37
C PHE A 220 -5.44 -6.05 -4.85
N PRO A 221 -5.46 -7.25 -5.44
CA PRO A 221 -4.28 -7.85 -6.06
C PRO A 221 -3.75 -6.95 -7.18
N ARG A 222 -2.43 -6.71 -7.15
CA ARG A 222 -1.71 -5.86 -8.13
C ARG A 222 -1.66 -6.44 -9.55
N SER A 223 -2.00 -7.72 -9.70
CA SER A 223 -2.13 -8.43 -10.97
C SER A 223 -2.93 -9.70 -10.74
N LEU A 224 -4.00 -9.91 -11.49
CA LEU A 224 -4.54 -11.25 -11.70
C LEU A 224 -3.85 -11.87 -12.91
N PRO A 225 -3.60 -13.19 -12.91
CA PRO A 225 -3.04 -13.86 -14.09
C PRO A 225 -3.97 -13.63 -15.28
N SER A 226 -3.40 -13.08 -16.35
CA SER A 226 -4.00 -13.04 -17.69
C SER A 226 -4.31 -14.45 -18.19
#